data_AF-A0A820WWK4-F1
#
_entry.id   AF-A0A820WWK4-F1
#
_cell.length_a   1.000
_cell.length_b   1.000
_cell.length_c   1.000
_cell.angle_alpha   90.00
_cell.angle_beta   90.00
_cell.angle_gamma   90.00
#
_symmetry.space_group_name_H-M   'P 1'
#
loop_
_entity.id
_entity.type
_entity.pdbx_description
1 polymer ?
#
loop_
_entity_poly.entity_id
_entity_poly.type
_entity_poly.pdbx_seq_one_letter_code
_entity_poly.pdbx_strand_id
1 'polypeptide(L)'
;MASYLRTVTGSSSSNTNATIPTNTLGKRLAKWALIIGVPTAVCVAAYLVYRQQQEQAKKSATRRSPLPTPLTKVNEDTTTTSENRLKNRLTLAIELKNEGNLKYREQKYHEAIEAYTKAIELCPEESTEERSQFYQNRAATWELLKDYEKVIEDCSKAIELNPKYVKCIQRRARAAETVGNFELALEETNF
;
A
#
# COMPACT_ATOMS: atom_id res chain seq x y z
N MET A 1 -1.32 -10.04 88.79
CA MET A 1 -2.27 -11.17 88.82
C MET A 1 -2.08 -11.97 87.54
N ALA A 2 -1.05 -12.80 87.46
CA ALA A 2 -1.01 -14.20 87.94
C ALA A 2 -1.68 -15.20 86.96
N SER A 3 -0.80 -16.03 86.36
CA SER A 3 -1.03 -17.43 85.93
C SER A 3 -1.93 -17.65 84.70
N TYR A 4 -1.60 -18.50 83.73
CA TYR A 4 -1.16 -19.89 83.88
C TYR A 4 -0.40 -20.36 82.62
N LEU A 5 0.76 -20.98 82.84
CA LEU A 5 1.49 -21.81 81.88
C LEU A 5 0.77 -23.16 81.72
N ARG A 6 0.82 -23.79 80.55
CA ARG A 6 1.33 -25.18 80.40
C ARG A 6 1.32 -25.63 78.93
N THR A 7 2.51 -25.99 78.49
CA THR A 7 2.89 -26.74 77.29
C THR A 7 2.50 -28.23 77.42
N VAL A 8 2.48 -28.95 76.28
CA VAL A 8 3.22 -30.22 76.02
C VAL A 8 2.49 -31.14 74.99
N THR A 9 3.07 -31.18 73.78
CA THR A 9 3.44 -32.30 72.87
C THR A 9 2.49 -33.42 72.40
N GLY A 10 2.72 -33.82 71.13
CA GLY A 10 2.69 -35.22 70.63
C GLY A 10 1.62 -35.48 69.55
N SER A 11 1.91 -35.46 68.25
CA SER A 11 2.64 -36.43 67.38
C SER A 11 1.72 -37.42 66.63
N SER A 12 2.02 -37.59 65.33
CA SER A 12 1.80 -38.77 64.46
C SER A 12 0.64 -38.77 63.44
N SER A 13 1.06 -38.47 62.20
CA SER A 13 0.85 -39.24 60.95
C SER A 13 -0.54 -39.78 60.58
N SER A 14 -1.04 -39.41 59.40
CA SER A 14 -0.97 -40.31 58.23
C SER A 14 -1.49 -39.65 56.95
N ASN A 15 -0.99 -40.21 55.87
CA ASN A 15 -0.96 -39.77 54.48
C ASN A 15 -2.21 -40.25 53.73
N THR A 16 -2.83 -39.40 52.90
CA THR A 16 -3.72 -39.87 51.81
C THR A 16 -3.56 -38.97 50.58
N ASN A 17 -2.83 -39.47 49.59
CA ASN A 17 -2.75 -38.94 48.24
C ASN A 17 -4.13 -38.99 47.57
N ALA A 18 -4.73 -37.83 47.31
CA ALA A 18 -5.94 -37.72 46.49
C ALA A 18 -5.54 -37.49 45.02
N THR A 19 -5.52 -38.58 44.26
CA THR A 19 -5.39 -38.56 42.79
C THR A 19 -6.65 -37.94 42.18
N ILE A 20 -6.53 -36.76 41.58
CA ILE A 20 -7.60 -36.11 40.81
C ILE A 20 -7.70 -36.80 39.44
N PRO A 21 -8.87 -37.31 39.01
CA PRO A 21 -9.02 -37.89 37.67
C PRO A 21 -9.00 -36.79 36.59
N THR A 22 -7.93 -36.75 35.80
CA THR A 22 -7.74 -35.88 34.64
C THR A 22 -8.39 -36.48 33.40
N ASN A 23 -9.72 -36.44 33.25
CA ASN A 23 -10.29 -36.66 31.91
C ASN A 23 -11.71 -36.13 31.68
N THR A 24 -11.88 -34.80 31.62
CA THR A 24 -13.09 -34.17 31.08
C THR A 24 -12.82 -32.90 30.26
N LEU A 25 -11.56 -32.63 29.89
CA LEU A 25 -11.20 -31.46 29.08
C LEU A 25 -11.17 -31.75 27.56
N GLY A 26 -10.98 -33.01 27.15
CA GLY A 26 -10.83 -33.40 25.75
C GLY A 26 -12.11 -33.37 24.90
N LYS A 27 -13.31 -33.37 25.50
CA LYS A 27 -14.58 -33.49 24.75
C LYS A 27 -15.28 -32.15 24.46
N ARG A 28 -14.87 -31.03 25.08
CA ARG A 28 -15.50 -29.71 24.88
C ARG A 28 -14.77 -28.84 23.83
N LEU A 29 -13.49 -29.10 23.57
CA LEU A 29 -12.69 -28.37 22.59
C LEU A 29 -12.94 -28.81 21.14
N ALA A 30 -13.30 -30.07 20.90
CA ALA A 30 -13.51 -30.61 19.56
C ALA A 30 -14.71 -29.97 18.81
N LYS A 31 -15.73 -29.47 19.52
CA LYS A 31 -16.94 -28.88 18.90
C LYS A 31 -16.71 -27.46 18.34
N TRP A 32 -15.79 -26.69 18.91
CA TRP A 32 -15.48 -25.32 18.43
C TRP A 32 -14.40 -25.31 17.33
N ALA A 33 -13.50 -26.30 17.33
CA ALA A 33 -12.47 -26.45 16.29
C ALA A 33 -13.06 -26.69 14.89
N LEU A 34 -14.23 -27.34 14.81
CA LEU A 34 -14.96 -27.57 13.56
C LEU A 34 -15.58 -26.29 12.96
N ILE A 35 -15.84 -25.25 13.76
CA ILE A 35 -16.54 -24.04 13.30
C ILE A 35 -15.57 -22.99 12.76
N ILE A 36 -14.32 -22.94 13.25
CA ILE A 36 -13.32 -21.95 12.81
C ILE A 36 -12.52 -22.44 11.58
N GLY A 37 -12.41 -23.76 11.39
CA GLY A 37 -11.68 -24.34 10.25
C GLY A 37 -12.44 -24.29 8.91
N VAL A 38 -13.78 -24.25 8.95
CA VAL A 38 -14.61 -24.28 7.73
C VAL A 38 -14.60 -22.95 6.98
N PRO A 39 -14.71 -21.77 7.62
CA PRO A 39 -14.62 -20.49 6.93
C PRO A 39 -13.25 -20.26 6.30
N THR A 40 -12.16 -20.64 6.97
CA THR A 40 -10.81 -20.46 6.45
C THR A 40 -10.54 -21.36 5.25
N ALA A 41 -10.98 -22.61 5.28
CA ALA A 41 -10.88 -23.52 4.14
C ALA A 41 -11.72 -23.04 2.93
N VAL A 42 -12.94 -22.54 3.17
CA VAL A 42 -13.79 -21.97 2.10
C VAL A 42 -13.18 -20.68 1.54
N CYS A 43 -12.63 -19.81 2.38
CA CYS A 43 -11.94 -18.58 1.94
C CYS A 43 -10.69 -18.90 1.12
N VAL A 44 -9.89 -19.88 1.54
CA VAL A 44 -8.70 -20.30 0.77
C VAL A 44 -9.12 -20.94 -0.56
N ALA A 45 -10.14 -21.81 -0.58
CA ALA A 45 -10.65 -22.38 -1.82
C ALA A 45 -11.23 -21.31 -2.76
N ALA A 46 -12.02 -20.36 -2.25
CA ALA A 46 -12.54 -19.24 -3.02
C ALA A 46 -11.41 -18.33 -3.55
N TYR A 47 -10.38 -18.09 -2.75
CA TYR A 47 -9.21 -17.31 -3.16
C TYR A 47 -8.41 -18.02 -4.27
N LEU A 48 -8.23 -19.35 -4.18
CA LEU A 48 -7.55 -20.14 -5.20
C LEU A 48 -8.36 -20.19 -6.51
N VAL A 49 -9.70 -20.33 -6.43
CA VAL A 49 -10.59 -20.27 -7.60
C VAL A 49 -10.57 -18.88 -8.23
N TYR A 50 -10.63 -17.81 -7.42
CA TYR A 50 -10.52 -16.43 -7.88
C TYR A 50 -9.19 -16.15 -8.58
N ARG A 51 -8.08 -16.67 -8.04
CA ARG A 51 -6.76 -16.59 -8.65
C ARG A 51 -6.70 -17.33 -9.99
N GLN A 52 -7.32 -18.50 -10.10
CA GLN A 52 -7.36 -19.25 -11.35
C GLN A 52 -8.18 -18.54 -12.44
N GLN A 53 -9.29 -17.88 -12.06
CA GLN A 53 -10.10 -17.07 -12.99
C GLN A 53 -9.32 -15.85 -13.51
N GLN A 54 -8.53 -15.19 -12.67
CA GLN A 54 -7.63 -14.10 -13.08
C GLN A 54 -6.60 -14.55 -14.12
N GLU A 55 -6.04 -15.76 -13.97
CA GLU A 55 -5.09 -16.31 -14.95
C GLU A 55 -5.76 -16.69 -16.29
N GLN A 56 -7.01 -17.17 -16.26
CA GLN A 56 -7.78 -17.41 -17.48
C GLN A 56 -8.25 -16.13 -18.15
N ALA A 57 -8.58 -15.07 -17.40
CA ALA A 57 -8.90 -13.75 -17.94
C ALA A 57 -7.71 -13.14 -18.69
N LYS A 58 -6.49 -13.29 -18.16
CA LYS A 58 -5.25 -12.85 -18.83
C LYS A 58 -4.97 -13.67 -20.10
N LYS A 59 -5.11 -15.01 -20.05
CA LYS A 59 -4.90 -15.88 -21.21
C LYS A 59 -5.97 -15.71 -22.31
N SER A 60 -7.21 -15.40 -21.95
CA SER A 60 -8.30 -15.14 -22.91
C SER A 60 -8.26 -13.73 -23.50
N ALA A 61 -7.79 -12.73 -22.73
CA ALA A 61 -7.46 -11.40 -23.25
C ALA A 61 -6.33 -11.45 -24.29
N THR A 62 -5.39 -12.40 -24.17
CA THR A 62 -4.32 -12.63 -25.15
C THR A 62 -4.75 -13.51 -26.35
N ARG A 63 -5.90 -14.20 -26.30
CA ARG A 63 -6.32 -15.17 -27.35
C ARG A 63 -7.51 -14.72 -28.21
N ARG A 64 -8.12 -13.56 -27.95
CA ARG A 64 -9.16 -12.97 -28.81
C ARG A 64 -8.53 -11.98 -29.79
N SER A 65 -7.88 -12.53 -30.81
CA SER A 65 -7.76 -11.85 -32.10
C SER A 65 -9.10 -12.03 -32.85
N PRO A 66 -9.78 -10.96 -33.30
CA PRO A 66 -10.85 -11.12 -34.29
C PRO A 66 -10.24 -11.28 -35.68
N LEU A 67 -10.62 -12.36 -36.39
CA LEU A 67 -10.35 -12.62 -37.80
C LEU A 67 -11.31 -11.78 -38.69
N PRO A 68 -10.97 -11.40 -39.94
CA PRO A 68 -11.44 -10.18 -40.56
C PRO A 68 -12.66 -10.37 -41.48
N THR A 69 -13.43 -9.31 -41.68
CA THR A 69 -14.27 -9.12 -42.89
C THR A 69 -14.69 -7.65 -43.03
N PRO A 70 -15.11 -7.17 -44.22
CA PRO A 70 -14.26 -6.62 -45.25
C PRO A 70 -14.43 -5.10 -45.42
N LEU A 71 -13.33 -4.44 -45.78
CA LEU A 71 -13.21 -3.14 -46.46
C LEU A 71 -14.33 -2.11 -46.20
N THR A 72 -14.14 -1.28 -45.17
CA THR A 72 -14.52 0.13 -45.26
C THR A 72 -13.23 0.93 -45.31
N LYS A 73 -12.85 1.40 -46.51
CA LYS A 73 -11.74 2.33 -46.68
C LYS A 73 -12.12 3.67 -46.07
N VAL A 74 -11.67 3.93 -44.84
CA VAL A 74 -11.49 5.28 -44.30
C VAL A 74 -10.11 5.30 -43.66
N ASN A 75 -9.31 6.31 -44.00
CA ASN A 75 -7.87 6.36 -43.74
C ASN A 75 -7.55 6.34 -42.23
N GLU A 76 -6.90 5.27 -41.74
CA GLU A 76 -6.74 4.97 -40.31
C GLU A 76 -5.29 4.53 -39.94
N ASP A 77 -4.27 5.09 -40.61
CA ASP A 77 -2.87 4.65 -40.46
C ASP A 77 -1.96 5.57 -39.62
N THR A 78 -2.49 6.61 -38.94
CA THR A 78 -1.65 7.53 -38.12
C THR A 78 -1.92 7.47 -36.60
N THR A 79 -3.10 7.02 -36.18
CA THR A 79 -3.51 6.98 -34.76
C THR A 79 -2.94 5.77 -34.02
N THR A 80 -2.92 4.59 -34.65
CA THR A 80 -2.41 3.35 -34.02
C THR A 80 -0.93 3.43 -33.65
N THR A 81 -0.09 4.08 -34.46
CA THR A 81 1.35 4.24 -34.17
C THR A 81 1.62 5.34 -33.15
N SER A 82 0.83 6.41 -33.11
CA SER A 82 1.01 7.50 -32.14
C SER A 82 0.56 7.07 -30.74
N GLU A 83 -0.60 6.44 -30.61
CA GLU A 83 -1.07 5.87 -29.35
C GLU A 83 -0.11 4.81 -28.79
N ASN A 84 0.41 3.93 -29.64
CA ASN A 84 1.40 2.93 -29.19
C ASN A 84 2.71 3.59 -28.74
N ARG A 85 3.15 4.67 -29.41
CA ARG A 85 4.32 5.45 -28.94
C ARG A 85 4.07 6.11 -27.60
N LEU A 86 2.89 6.70 -27.38
CA LEU A 86 2.51 7.30 -26.10
C LEU A 86 2.46 6.26 -24.98
N LYS A 87 1.83 5.10 -25.24
CA LYS A 87 1.80 3.97 -24.30
C LYS A 87 3.20 3.48 -23.94
N ASN A 88 4.10 3.38 -24.93
CA ASN A 88 5.49 2.98 -24.68
C ASN A 88 6.23 4.02 -23.81
N ARG A 89 6.06 5.32 -24.09
CA ARG A 89 6.66 6.40 -23.30
C ARG A 89 6.15 6.42 -21.86
N LEU A 90 4.84 6.25 -21.68
CA LEU A 90 4.23 6.14 -20.36
C LEU A 90 4.75 4.92 -19.59
N THR A 91 4.89 3.78 -20.27
CA THR A 91 5.44 2.55 -19.67
C THR A 91 6.87 2.80 -19.17
N LEU A 92 7.72 3.42 -20.00
CA LEU A 92 9.09 3.78 -19.60
C LEU A 92 9.12 4.76 -18.43
N ALA A 93 8.23 5.76 -18.40
CA ALA A 93 8.12 6.69 -17.28
C ALA A 93 7.73 5.97 -15.97
N ILE A 94 6.82 4.99 -16.04
CA ILE A 94 6.43 4.17 -14.88
C ILE A 94 7.61 3.32 -14.38
N GLU A 95 8.42 2.77 -15.27
CA GLU A 95 9.64 2.03 -14.93
C GLU A 95 10.64 2.92 -14.19
N LEU A 96 10.90 4.13 -14.70
CA LEU A 96 11.77 5.11 -14.04
C LEU A 96 11.24 5.53 -12.67
N LYS A 97 9.93 5.69 -12.52
CA LYS A 97 9.32 5.92 -11.20
C LYS A 97 9.54 4.72 -10.27
N ASN A 98 9.47 3.49 -10.75
CA ASN A 98 9.76 2.31 -9.93
C ASN A 98 11.24 2.25 -9.52
N GLU A 99 12.15 2.63 -10.41
CA GLU A 99 13.58 2.78 -10.11
C GLU A 99 13.81 3.86 -9.04
N GLY A 100 13.15 5.01 -9.17
CA GLY A 100 13.17 6.07 -8.17
C GLY A 100 12.66 5.60 -6.81
N ASN A 101 11.58 4.80 -6.79
CA ASN A 101 11.06 4.20 -5.56
C ASN A 101 12.05 3.22 -4.91
N LEU A 102 12.80 2.47 -5.71
CA LEU A 102 13.85 1.58 -5.21
C LEU A 102 14.98 2.40 -4.55
N LYS A 103 15.48 3.40 -5.26
CA LYS A 103 16.52 4.33 -4.75
C LYS A 103 16.07 5.09 -3.50
N TYR A 104 14.80 5.48 -3.43
CA TYR A 104 14.20 6.10 -2.25
C TYR A 104 14.26 5.15 -1.03
N ARG A 105 13.94 3.86 -1.22
CA ARG A 105 14.04 2.85 -0.15
C ARG A 105 15.48 2.57 0.27
N GLU A 106 16.41 2.69 -0.66
CA GLU A 106 17.86 2.63 -0.41
C GLU A 106 18.44 3.91 0.20
N GLN A 107 17.60 4.92 0.48
CA GLN A 107 18.00 6.25 1.00
C GLN A 107 18.93 7.04 0.06
N LYS A 108 19.02 6.65 -1.21
CA LYS A 108 19.73 7.37 -2.27
C LYS A 108 18.84 8.47 -2.83
N TYR A 109 18.59 9.50 -2.04
CA TYR A 109 17.57 10.52 -2.34
C TYR A 109 17.86 11.33 -3.61
N HIS A 110 19.12 11.73 -3.85
CA HIS A 110 19.48 12.45 -5.07
C HIS A 110 19.24 11.61 -6.34
N GLU A 111 19.66 10.34 -6.33
CA GLU A 111 19.42 9.43 -7.47
C GLU A 111 17.93 9.16 -7.69
N ALA A 112 17.14 9.10 -6.60
CA ALA A 112 15.69 8.96 -6.69
C ALA A 112 15.04 10.18 -7.35
N ILE A 113 15.48 11.39 -6.98
CA ILE A 113 15.03 12.65 -7.59
C ILE A 113 15.33 12.68 -9.09
N GLU A 114 16.53 12.25 -9.51
CA GLU A 114 16.88 12.16 -10.93
C GLU A 114 15.96 11.18 -11.67
N ALA A 115 15.69 10.01 -11.10
CA ALA A 115 14.80 9.02 -11.70
C ALA A 115 13.36 9.55 -11.84
N TYR A 116 12.81 10.21 -10.82
CA TYR A 116 11.49 10.84 -10.92
C TYR A 116 11.47 11.99 -11.93
N THR A 117 12.55 12.76 -12.03
CA THR A 117 12.65 13.86 -13.00
C THR A 117 12.60 13.32 -14.43
N LYS A 118 13.38 12.27 -14.73
CA LYS A 118 13.31 11.57 -16.03
C LYS A 118 11.92 10.98 -16.29
N ALA A 119 11.26 10.44 -15.26
CA ALA A 119 9.88 9.95 -15.38
C ALA A 119 8.90 11.07 -15.78
N ILE A 120 9.02 12.26 -15.18
CA ILE A 120 8.20 13.43 -15.50
C ILE A 120 8.43 13.89 -16.96
N GLU A 121 9.69 13.95 -17.40
CA GLU A 121 10.06 14.36 -18.77
C GLU A 121 9.52 13.39 -19.85
N LEU A 122 9.50 12.10 -19.55
CA LEU A 122 9.05 11.07 -20.49
C LEU A 122 7.53 10.87 -20.47
N CYS A 123 6.88 11.16 -19.35
CA CYS A 123 5.44 11.08 -19.19
C CYS A 123 4.73 11.90 -20.27
N PRO A 124 3.75 11.34 -21.00
CA PRO A 124 2.89 12.14 -21.87
C PRO A 124 2.16 13.25 -21.10
N GLU A 125 1.84 14.37 -21.75
CA GLU A 125 1.09 15.46 -21.13
C GLU A 125 -0.36 15.08 -20.83
N GLU A 126 -0.93 14.20 -21.66
CA GLU A 126 -2.27 13.64 -21.48
C GLU A 126 -2.38 12.73 -20.24
N SER A 127 -1.27 12.20 -19.74
CA SER A 127 -1.20 11.32 -18.57
C SER A 127 -1.08 12.12 -17.28
N THR A 128 -2.06 12.98 -17.02
CA THR A 128 -2.07 13.91 -15.88
C THR A 128 -2.02 13.19 -14.53
N GLU A 129 -2.72 12.06 -14.40
CA GLU A 129 -2.77 11.26 -13.18
C GLU A 129 -1.39 10.67 -12.82
N GLU A 130 -0.73 10.01 -13.77
CA GLU A 130 0.61 9.44 -13.55
C GLU A 130 1.65 10.55 -13.32
N ARG A 131 1.57 11.64 -14.10
CA ARG A 131 2.45 12.79 -13.93
C ARG A 131 2.31 13.41 -12.54
N SER A 132 1.09 13.54 -12.02
CA SER A 132 0.84 14.02 -10.65
C SER A 132 1.48 13.11 -9.59
N GLN A 133 1.46 11.78 -9.79
CA GLN A 133 2.11 10.82 -8.89
C GLN A 133 3.64 10.96 -8.92
N PHE A 134 4.23 11.23 -10.08
CA PHE A 134 5.67 11.43 -10.18
C PHE A 134 6.13 12.68 -9.43
N TYR A 135 5.41 13.80 -9.58
CA TYR A 135 5.64 15.00 -8.78
C TYR A 135 5.48 14.72 -7.29
N GLN A 136 4.44 13.99 -6.86
CA GLN A 136 4.26 13.64 -5.45
C GLN A 136 5.44 12.85 -4.88
N ASN A 137 5.96 11.87 -5.62
CA ASN A 137 7.09 11.05 -5.17
C ASN A 137 8.39 11.86 -5.09
N ARG A 138 8.61 12.77 -6.04
CA ARG A 138 9.75 13.69 -6.00
C ARG A 138 9.63 14.66 -4.83
N ALA A 139 8.46 15.26 -4.59
CA ALA A 139 8.17 16.07 -3.41
C ALA A 139 8.41 15.32 -2.11
N ALA A 140 8.06 14.03 -2.04
CA ALA A 140 8.35 13.21 -0.87
C ALA A 140 9.84 13.02 -0.61
N THR A 141 10.64 13.00 -1.67
CA THR A 141 12.09 12.88 -1.57
C THR A 141 12.71 14.21 -1.17
N TRP A 142 12.20 15.34 -1.66
CA TRP A 142 12.60 16.67 -1.22
C TRP A 142 12.27 16.94 0.26
N GLU A 143 11.14 16.44 0.77
CA GLU A 143 10.79 16.55 2.20
C GLU A 143 11.83 15.85 3.08
N LEU A 144 12.41 14.73 2.64
CA LEU A 144 13.49 14.05 3.37
C LEU A 144 14.82 14.82 3.34
N LEU A 145 15.07 15.56 2.26
CA LEU A 145 16.22 16.47 2.14
C LEU A 145 15.98 17.82 2.83
N LYS A 146 14.78 18.05 3.39
CA LYS A 146 14.35 19.31 4.02
C LYS A 146 14.37 20.53 3.09
N ASP A 147 14.27 20.29 1.78
CA ASP A 147 14.12 21.35 0.79
C ASP A 147 12.62 21.64 0.61
N TYR A 148 12.06 22.41 1.54
CA TYR A 148 10.62 22.66 1.60
C TYR A 148 10.11 23.55 0.47
N GLU A 149 10.96 24.41 -0.10
CA GLU A 149 10.62 25.21 -1.28
C GLU A 149 10.33 24.29 -2.47
N LYS A 150 11.18 23.29 -2.70
CA LYS A 150 10.97 22.29 -3.76
C LYS A 150 9.76 21.39 -3.50
N VAL A 151 9.46 21.09 -2.23
CA VAL A 151 8.23 20.37 -1.87
C VAL A 151 6.99 21.16 -2.29
N ILE A 152 6.95 22.46 -2.00
CA ILE A 152 5.82 23.32 -2.37
C ILE A 152 5.67 23.41 -3.89
N GLU A 153 6.78 23.56 -4.62
CA GLU A 153 6.80 23.62 -6.09
C GLU A 153 6.20 22.34 -6.71
N ASP A 154 6.71 21.17 -6.31
CA ASP A 154 6.27 19.89 -6.85
C ASP A 154 4.83 19.53 -6.43
N CYS A 155 4.45 19.82 -5.17
CA CYS A 155 3.08 19.59 -4.73
C CYS A 155 2.08 20.52 -5.44
N SER A 156 2.45 21.77 -5.74
CA SER A 156 1.59 22.69 -6.50
C SER A 156 1.35 22.17 -7.91
N LYS A 157 2.41 21.74 -8.61
CA LYS A 157 2.29 21.09 -9.93
C LYS A 157 1.43 19.82 -9.88
N ALA A 158 1.56 19.01 -8.83
CA ALA A 158 0.72 17.82 -8.66
C ALA A 158 -0.76 18.15 -8.44
N ILE A 159 -1.07 19.23 -7.71
CA ILE A 159 -2.44 19.69 -7.43
C ILE A 159 -3.06 20.35 -8.66
N GLU A 160 -2.28 21.08 -9.46
CA GLU A 160 -2.73 21.60 -10.77
C GLU A 160 -3.18 20.46 -11.69
N LEU A 161 -2.46 19.33 -11.69
CA LEU A 161 -2.80 18.15 -12.50
C LEU A 161 -3.94 17.33 -11.90
N ASN A 162 -3.95 17.15 -10.58
CA ASN A 162 -4.99 16.44 -9.85
C ASN A 162 -5.41 17.27 -8.60
N PRO A 163 -6.46 18.10 -8.73
CA PRO A 163 -6.91 18.97 -7.64
C PRO A 163 -7.40 18.23 -6.38
N LYS A 164 -7.72 16.94 -6.51
CA LYS A 164 -8.20 16.11 -5.39
C LYS A 164 -7.08 15.28 -4.76
N TYR A 165 -5.81 15.57 -5.09
CA TYR A 165 -4.69 14.81 -4.55
C TYR A 165 -4.36 15.23 -3.11
N VAL A 166 -5.15 14.73 -2.16
CA VAL A 166 -5.09 15.05 -0.73
C VAL A 166 -3.67 14.92 -0.15
N LYS A 167 -2.92 13.89 -0.56
CA LYS A 167 -1.53 13.67 -0.09
C LYS A 167 -0.58 14.81 -0.46
N CYS A 168 -0.79 15.45 -1.61
CA CYS A 168 -0.01 16.62 -2.03
C CYS A 168 -0.45 17.88 -1.28
N ILE A 169 -1.76 18.10 -1.13
CA ILE A 169 -2.31 19.23 -0.36
C ILE A 169 -1.75 19.22 1.06
N GLN A 170 -1.85 18.07 1.74
CA GLN A 170 -1.31 17.91 3.10
C GLN A 170 0.19 18.14 3.18
N ARG A 171 0.95 17.71 2.17
CA ARG A 171 2.42 17.88 2.15
C ARG A 171 2.82 19.32 1.88
N ARG A 172 2.10 20.01 0.99
CA ARG A 172 2.30 21.43 0.69
C ARG A 172 1.96 22.30 1.90
N ALA A 173 0.83 22.06 2.55
CA ALA A 173 0.47 22.75 3.79
C ALA A 173 1.56 22.62 4.87
N ARG A 174 2.04 21.39 5.14
CA ARG A 174 3.15 21.17 6.08
C ARG A 174 4.44 21.89 5.66
N ALA A 175 4.78 21.88 4.37
CA ALA A 175 5.97 22.56 3.87
C ALA A 175 5.81 24.09 3.93
N ALA A 176 4.62 24.62 3.72
CA ALA A 176 4.32 26.05 3.86
C ALA A 176 4.45 26.51 5.31
N GLU A 177 3.99 25.69 6.27
CA GLU A 177 4.19 25.92 7.70
C GLU A 177 5.68 25.97 8.07
N THR A 178 6.51 25.06 7.52
CA THR A 178 7.95 25.03 7.83
C THR A 178 8.74 26.18 7.22
N VAL A 179 8.33 26.66 6.03
CA VAL A 179 8.92 27.85 5.39
C VAL A 179 8.47 29.16 6.08
N GLY A 180 7.42 29.10 6.92
CA GLY A 180 6.83 30.28 7.56
C GLY A 180 5.88 31.06 6.64
N ASN A 181 5.45 30.45 5.54
CA ASN A 181 4.42 31.00 4.67
C ASN A 181 3.03 30.57 5.18
N PHE A 182 2.63 31.17 6.30
CA PHE A 182 1.37 30.85 6.97
C PHE A 182 0.13 31.16 6.13
N GLU A 183 0.22 32.14 5.22
CA GLU A 183 -0.89 32.53 4.35
C GLU A 183 -1.27 31.41 3.38
N LEU A 184 -0.27 30.78 2.73
CA LEU A 184 -0.47 29.65 1.84
C LEU A 184 -0.98 28.39 2.58
N ALA A 185 -0.50 28.16 3.81
CA ALA A 185 -0.94 27.02 4.63
C ALA A 185 -2.42 27.12 5.07
N LEU A 186 -2.88 28.33 5.39
CA LEU A 186 -4.26 28.57 5.85
C LEU A 186 -5.29 28.45 4.71
N GLU A 187 -4.93 28.83 3.49
CA GLU A 187 -5.82 28.68 2.34
C GLU A 187 -6.11 27.20 2.03
N GLU A 188 -5.10 26.35 2.18
CA GLU A 188 -5.19 24.92 1.84
C GLU A 188 -5.84 24.04 2.90
N THR A 189 -5.99 24.53 4.13
CA THR A 189 -6.58 23.75 5.23
C THR A 189 -8.10 23.92 5.34
N ASN A 190 -8.70 24.82 4.56
CA ASN A 190 -10.13 25.16 4.60
C ASN A 190 -11.04 24.30 3.68
N PHE A 191 -10.68 23.05 3.40
CA PHE A 191 -11.49 22.12 2.57
C PHE A 191 -12.62 21.42 3.34
#